data_AF-A0A494X9T2-F1
#
_entry.id   AF-A0A494X9T2-F1
#
_cell.length_a   1.000
_cell.length_b   1.000
_cell.length_c   1.000
_cell.angle_alpha   90.00
_cell.angle_beta   90.00
_cell.angle_gamma   90.00
#
_symmetry.space_group_name_H-M   'P 1'
#
loop_
_entity.id
_entity.type
_entity.pdbx_description
1 polymer ?
#
loop_
_entity_poly.entity_id
_entity_poly.type
_entity_poly.pdbx_seq_one_letter_code
_entity_poly.pdbx_strand_id
1 'polypeptide(L)'
;MNLRNHVALLAMLSALTFAGPSWAQVTVQGTVTQLMLPDDGAPLLDYEHLDFEHASPMPLPDPGMKIPSLTQTLSMQATSAQPEMDNMFRWKKAFPASPGDGKETPIQIVPAASPGVQPAVIPYDYGTSLQQYTTARANAYGDDTQHHYPFSATGKLFFNVGHSTYVCTGALVSPGVVITAAHCVANFGQRQFYSNWTFVPAYENGKAPFGVWKAHAVQLLTAYYIGSDRCAVKGVICQSDIAVITLRGQNGTYPGRRAGNYGYIWDEGGYSNATAQVTQLGYSNLLDGGALMERTDSLGYIAPQLASNTVIGSMMDSGSSGAPLIMNFGAWPTLPNGSVWGEFPVYNVIVGVTSWGSKDPQAKQQGASPFLRSTLDPIMTAACTVETGVCN
;
A
#
# COMPACT_ATOMS: atom_id res chain seq x y z
N MET A 1 -66.35 -21.53 -50.87
CA MET A 1 -65.14 -22.30 -50.52
C MET A 1 -64.28 -21.45 -49.60
N ASN A 2 -64.04 -21.94 -48.38
CA ASN A 2 -63.29 -21.27 -47.32
C ASN A 2 -61.80 -21.14 -47.67
N LEU A 3 -61.21 -19.95 -47.53
CA LEU A 3 -59.78 -19.78 -47.29
C LEU A 3 -59.58 -19.03 -45.97
N ARG A 4 -59.07 -19.74 -44.97
CA ARG A 4 -58.58 -19.20 -43.69
C ARG A 4 -57.20 -18.57 -43.95
N ASN A 5 -57.06 -17.27 -43.73
CA ASN A 5 -55.76 -16.62 -43.56
C ASN A 5 -55.45 -16.52 -42.05
N HIS A 6 -54.43 -17.25 -41.61
CA HIS A 6 -53.80 -17.05 -40.30
C HIS A 6 -52.70 -15.99 -40.45
N VAL A 7 -52.89 -14.82 -39.85
CA VAL A 7 -51.81 -13.85 -39.63
C VAL A 7 -51.23 -14.14 -38.25
N ALA A 8 -49.99 -14.62 -38.21
CA ALA A 8 -49.22 -14.77 -36.98
C ALA A 8 -48.69 -13.39 -36.56
N LEU A 9 -49.15 -12.89 -35.42
CA LEU A 9 -48.62 -11.69 -34.78
C LEU A 9 -47.33 -12.08 -34.04
N LEU A 10 -46.15 -11.74 -34.60
CA LEU A 10 -44.90 -11.78 -33.84
C LEU A 10 -44.88 -10.59 -32.87
N ALA A 11 -45.07 -10.86 -31.57
CA ALA A 11 -44.77 -9.89 -30.52
C ALA A 11 -43.26 -9.88 -30.30
N MET A 12 -42.56 -8.86 -30.83
CA MET A 12 -41.20 -8.54 -30.41
C MET A 12 -41.27 -7.99 -28.98
N LEU A 13 -40.86 -8.78 -28.00
CA LEU A 13 -40.46 -8.26 -26.68
C LEU A 13 -39.15 -7.49 -26.87
N SER A 14 -39.24 -6.18 -27.03
CA SER A 14 -38.10 -5.30 -26.80
C SER A 14 -37.83 -5.27 -25.30
N ALA A 15 -36.78 -5.97 -24.87
CA ALA A 15 -36.22 -5.78 -23.55
C ALA A 15 -35.62 -4.36 -23.50
N LEU A 16 -36.36 -3.40 -22.96
CA LEU A 16 -35.78 -2.15 -22.50
C LEU A 16 -34.87 -2.49 -21.31
N THR A 17 -33.57 -2.55 -21.54
CA THR A 17 -32.57 -2.48 -20.48
C THR A 17 -32.60 -1.05 -19.95
N PHE A 18 -33.28 -0.84 -18.84
CA PHE A 18 -33.11 0.37 -18.05
C PHE A 18 -31.74 0.30 -17.37
N ALA A 19 -30.79 1.11 -17.84
CA ALA A 19 -29.59 1.43 -17.07
C ALA A 19 -30.03 2.26 -15.86
N GLY A 20 -30.21 1.60 -14.71
CA GLY A 20 -30.41 2.29 -13.44
C GLY A 20 -29.14 3.05 -13.03
N PRO A 21 -29.25 4.05 -12.13
CA PRO A 21 -28.08 4.74 -11.60
C PRO A 21 -27.12 3.73 -10.97
N SER A 22 -25.86 3.75 -11.41
CA SER A 22 -24.78 2.93 -10.87
C SER A 22 -24.43 3.46 -9.47
N TRP A 23 -24.91 2.79 -8.43
CA TRP A 23 -24.45 3.04 -7.06
C TRP A 23 -23.23 2.19 -6.78
N ALA A 24 -22.34 2.64 -5.88
CA ALA A 24 -21.22 1.84 -5.43
C ALA A 24 -21.72 0.51 -4.83
N GLN A 25 -21.10 -0.61 -5.22
CA GLN A 25 -21.58 -1.94 -4.86
C GLN A 25 -20.55 -2.67 -4.00
N VAL A 26 -20.95 -3.00 -2.76
CA VAL A 26 -20.17 -3.88 -1.89
C VAL A 26 -20.59 -5.32 -2.15
N THR A 27 -19.63 -6.16 -2.51
CA THR A 27 -19.82 -7.59 -2.71
C THR A 27 -18.83 -8.39 -1.90
N VAL A 28 -19.20 -9.60 -1.49
CA VAL A 28 -18.31 -10.54 -0.81
C VAL A 28 -18.07 -11.72 -1.76
N GLN A 29 -16.81 -11.95 -2.11
CA GLN A 29 -16.37 -13.02 -3.00
C GLN A 29 -15.37 -13.90 -2.25
N GLY A 30 -15.84 -15.04 -1.74
CA GLY A 30 -15.02 -15.91 -0.89
C GLY A 30 -14.54 -15.17 0.37
N THR A 31 -13.23 -15.04 0.52
CA THR A 31 -12.60 -14.35 1.67
C THR A 31 -12.39 -12.85 1.45
N VAL A 32 -12.76 -12.32 0.28
CA VAL A 32 -12.53 -10.92 -0.10
C VAL A 32 -13.84 -10.15 -0.05
N THR A 33 -13.81 -8.94 0.53
CA THR A 33 -14.86 -7.94 0.37
C THR A 33 -14.36 -6.91 -0.64
N GLN A 34 -15.18 -6.65 -1.65
CA GLN A 34 -14.88 -5.72 -2.73
C GLN A 34 -15.92 -4.61 -2.79
N LEU A 35 -15.46 -3.37 -2.91
CA LEU A 35 -16.27 -2.22 -3.28
C LEU A 35 -15.98 -1.85 -4.74
N MET A 36 -16.99 -1.94 -5.60
CA MET A 36 -16.93 -1.35 -6.95
C MET A 36 -17.43 0.09 -6.88
N LEU A 37 -16.64 1.02 -7.41
CA LEU A 37 -17.02 2.43 -7.51
C LEU A 37 -17.72 2.68 -8.84
N PRO A 38 -18.78 3.50 -8.87
CA PRO A 38 -19.55 3.72 -10.08
C PRO A 38 -18.77 4.56 -11.09
N ASP A 39 -18.85 4.20 -12.36
CA ASP A 39 -18.45 5.12 -13.44
C ASP A 39 -19.46 6.25 -13.53
N ASP A 40 -19.15 7.33 -12.82
CA ASP A 40 -19.90 8.57 -12.75
C ASP A 40 -19.80 9.41 -14.03
N GLY A 41 -18.96 9.01 -15.00
CA GLY A 41 -18.71 9.78 -16.22
C GLY A 41 -18.11 11.16 -15.95
N ALA A 42 -17.78 11.45 -14.69
CA ALA A 42 -17.12 12.67 -14.27
C ALA A 42 -15.75 12.72 -14.96
N PRO A 43 -15.30 13.91 -15.38
CA PRO A 43 -13.95 14.07 -15.92
C PRO A 43 -12.94 13.38 -14.99
N LEU A 44 -11.95 12.71 -15.58
CA LEU A 44 -10.88 12.06 -14.81
C LEU A 44 -10.14 13.03 -13.88
N LEU A 45 -10.24 14.34 -14.16
CA LEU A 45 -9.67 15.47 -13.41
C LEU A 45 -10.68 16.21 -12.50
N ASP A 46 -11.91 15.72 -12.36
CA ASP A 46 -12.89 16.29 -11.44
C ASP A 46 -12.66 15.74 -10.03
N TYR A 47 -12.00 16.52 -9.18
CA TYR A 47 -11.69 16.15 -7.79
C TYR A 47 -12.47 17.01 -6.79
N GLU A 48 -13.62 17.57 -7.16
CA GLU A 48 -14.41 18.50 -6.33
C GLU A 48 -14.76 17.96 -4.92
N HIS A 49 -14.62 16.65 -4.70
CA HIS A 49 -14.88 16.01 -3.41
C HIS A 49 -13.65 15.83 -2.51
N LEU A 50 -12.43 16.10 -3.01
CA LEU A 50 -11.19 16.05 -2.24
C LEU A 50 -10.62 17.45 -2.05
N ASP A 51 -10.36 17.78 -0.79
CA ASP A 51 -9.55 18.93 -0.39
C ASP A 51 -8.10 18.47 -0.23
N PHE A 52 -7.32 18.53 -1.30
CA PHE A 52 -5.91 18.12 -1.28
C PHE A 52 -5.05 19.03 -0.39
N GLU A 53 -5.40 20.31 -0.29
CA GLU A 53 -4.63 21.32 0.44
C GLU A 53 -4.75 21.14 1.95
N HIS A 54 -5.95 20.87 2.45
CA HIS A 54 -6.22 20.71 3.88
C HIS A 54 -6.37 19.24 4.30
N ALA A 55 -5.79 18.32 3.53
CA ALA A 55 -5.87 16.90 3.82
C ALA A 55 -5.12 16.55 5.11
N SER A 56 -5.80 15.89 6.05
CA SER A 56 -5.24 15.48 7.34
C SER A 56 -4.52 14.13 7.24
N PRO A 57 -3.41 13.90 7.94
CA PRO A 57 -2.79 12.59 7.95
C PRO A 57 -3.69 11.57 8.65
N MET A 58 -3.92 10.41 8.03
CA MET A 58 -4.56 9.28 8.70
C MET A 58 -3.68 8.87 9.89
N PRO A 59 -4.19 8.92 11.13
CA PRO A 59 -3.42 8.50 12.28
C PRO A 59 -3.07 7.03 12.18
N LEU A 60 -1.82 6.68 12.47
CA LEU A 60 -1.46 5.28 12.64
C LEU A 60 -2.25 4.70 13.83
N PRO A 61 -2.89 3.53 13.68
CA PRO A 61 -3.38 2.75 14.80
C PRO A 61 -2.27 2.58 15.84
N ASP A 62 -2.59 2.86 17.10
CA ASP A 62 -1.62 2.81 18.19
C ASP A 62 -1.91 1.64 19.11
N PRO A 63 -0.94 0.75 19.35
CA PRO A 63 -1.15 -0.45 20.14
C PRO A 63 -1.36 -0.16 21.63
N GLY A 64 -1.03 1.04 22.14
CA GLY A 64 -1.23 1.42 23.54
C GLY A 64 -0.43 0.55 24.52
N MET A 65 0.57 -0.17 24.04
CA MET A 65 1.40 -1.10 24.79
C MET A 65 2.86 -0.97 24.36
N LYS A 66 3.77 -1.37 25.25
CA LYS A 66 5.19 -1.43 24.91
C LYS A 66 5.44 -2.52 23.87
N ILE A 67 6.14 -2.16 22.82
CA ILE A 67 6.58 -3.08 21.78
C ILE A 67 7.92 -3.69 22.20
N PRO A 68 8.06 -5.02 22.18
CA PRO A 68 9.31 -5.68 22.55
C PRO A 68 10.40 -5.33 21.56
N SER A 69 11.63 -5.12 22.03
CA SER A 69 12.79 -4.87 21.16
C SER A 69 13.17 -6.11 20.33
N LEU A 70 14.06 -5.93 19.36
CA LEU A 70 14.67 -7.04 18.61
C LEU A 70 15.27 -8.09 19.56
N THR A 71 16.12 -7.67 20.50
CA THR A 71 16.78 -8.59 21.44
C THR A 71 15.78 -9.35 22.30
N GLN A 72 14.72 -8.68 22.75
CA GLN A 72 13.64 -9.33 23.50
C GLN A 72 12.91 -10.36 22.64
N THR A 73 12.57 -10.02 21.40
CA THR A 73 11.87 -10.93 20.49
C THR A 73 12.71 -12.15 20.13
N LEU A 74 13.99 -11.95 19.78
CA LEU A 74 14.91 -13.05 19.50
C LEU A 74 15.13 -13.94 20.73
N SER A 75 15.18 -13.36 21.94
CA SER A 75 15.29 -14.14 23.18
C SER A 75 14.05 -15.00 23.44
N MET A 76 12.85 -14.48 23.18
CA MET A 76 11.61 -15.24 23.29
C MET A 76 11.57 -16.39 22.28
N GLN A 77 11.98 -16.14 21.04
CA GLN A 77 12.05 -17.15 19.98
C GLN A 77 13.09 -18.23 20.25
N ALA A 78 14.21 -17.91 20.91
CA ALA A 78 15.21 -18.89 21.32
C ALA A 78 14.69 -19.84 22.43
N THR A 79 13.72 -19.41 23.23
CA THR A 79 13.14 -20.21 24.33
C THR A 79 11.93 -21.06 23.93
N SER A 80 11.21 -20.68 22.87
CA SER A 80 10.23 -21.56 22.23
C SER A 80 11.00 -22.56 21.36
N ALA A 81 10.77 -23.87 21.56
CA ALA A 81 11.37 -24.91 20.74
C ALA A 81 11.36 -24.50 19.25
N GLN A 82 12.55 -24.49 18.66
CA GLN A 82 12.80 -24.08 17.28
C GLN A 82 11.70 -24.64 16.36
N PRO A 83 10.90 -23.82 15.65
CA PRO A 83 10.13 -24.35 14.55
C PRO A 83 11.13 -24.95 13.56
N GLU A 84 10.89 -26.20 13.16
CA GLU A 84 11.77 -26.97 12.27
C GLU A 84 12.28 -26.09 11.13
N MET A 85 13.61 -26.02 11.00
CA MET A 85 14.36 -25.32 9.96
C MET A 85 14.09 -25.84 8.53
N ASP A 86 13.02 -26.61 8.31
CA ASP A 86 12.83 -27.44 7.13
C ASP A 86 12.13 -26.74 5.95
N ASN A 87 12.00 -25.41 6.00
CA ASN A 87 11.42 -24.62 4.90
C ASN A 87 12.28 -23.44 4.40
N MET A 88 13.56 -23.37 4.78
CA MET A 88 14.48 -22.30 4.32
C MET A 88 14.84 -22.38 2.81
N PHE A 89 14.50 -23.47 2.10
CA PHE A 89 15.04 -23.75 0.76
C PHE A 89 14.01 -23.92 -0.36
N ARG A 90 12.83 -23.29 -0.25
CA ARG A 90 11.92 -23.18 -1.39
C ARG A 90 11.61 -21.71 -1.64
N TRP A 91 12.17 -21.18 -2.72
CA TRP A 91 11.75 -19.92 -3.32
C TRP A 91 10.23 -19.89 -3.39
N LYS A 92 9.59 -19.16 -2.47
CA LYS A 92 8.18 -18.85 -2.55
C LYS A 92 8.03 -17.84 -3.68
N LYS A 93 7.00 -18.03 -4.51
CA LYS A 93 6.80 -17.27 -5.75
C LYS A 93 6.85 -15.76 -5.48
N ALA A 94 7.95 -15.12 -5.87
CA ALA A 94 8.06 -13.67 -5.94
C ALA A 94 7.41 -13.18 -7.24
N PHE A 95 6.77 -12.03 -7.17
CA PHE A 95 6.23 -11.35 -8.34
C PHE A 95 7.24 -10.31 -8.82
N PRO A 96 7.54 -10.24 -10.13
CA PRO A 96 8.58 -9.36 -10.64
C PRO A 96 8.16 -7.89 -10.53
N ALA A 97 9.11 -7.05 -10.17
CA ALA A 97 8.97 -5.59 -10.28
C ALA A 97 9.19 -5.14 -11.73
N SER A 98 8.71 -3.94 -12.08
CA SER A 98 8.88 -3.35 -13.41
C SER A 98 9.21 -1.85 -13.28
N PRO A 99 10.24 -1.34 -13.98
CA PRO A 99 10.71 0.04 -13.80
C PRO A 99 9.84 1.11 -14.47
N GLY A 100 8.85 0.75 -15.29
CA GLY A 100 8.09 1.71 -16.11
C GLY A 100 8.96 2.40 -17.18
N ASP A 101 8.39 3.38 -17.89
CA ASP A 101 9.09 4.17 -18.92
C ASP A 101 9.60 5.55 -18.45
N GLY A 102 9.29 5.94 -17.21
CA GLY A 102 9.74 7.19 -16.59
C GLY A 102 9.14 8.48 -17.17
N LYS A 103 8.16 8.41 -18.08
CA LYS A 103 7.61 9.62 -18.70
C LYS A 103 6.63 10.33 -17.75
N GLU A 104 6.99 11.52 -17.32
CA GLU A 104 6.15 12.37 -16.49
C GLU A 104 5.05 13.09 -17.30
N THR A 105 3.92 13.34 -16.66
CA THR A 105 2.86 14.27 -17.09
C THR A 105 2.40 15.06 -15.86
N PRO A 106 3.20 16.05 -15.42
CA PRO A 106 3.02 16.69 -14.12
C PRO A 106 1.78 17.58 -14.07
N ILE A 107 1.10 17.56 -12.93
CA ILE A 107 -0.01 18.47 -12.60
C ILE A 107 0.23 19.01 -11.19
N GLN A 108 0.01 20.31 -10.95
CA GLN A 108 0.03 20.89 -9.61
C GLN A 108 -1.38 20.79 -9.00
N ILE A 109 -1.50 20.12 -7.86
CA ILE A 109 -2.77 19.87 -7.15
C ILE A 109 -2.85 20.54 -5.78
N VAL A 110 -1.72 20.99 -5.22
CA VAL A 110 -1.64 21.77 -3.97
C VAL A 110 -0.57 22.85 -4.15
N PRO A 111 -0.71 24.06 -3.59
CA PRO A 111 0.40 25.03 -3.55
C PRO A 111 1.64 24.44 -2.88
N ALA A 112 2.83 24.74 -3.41
CA ALA A 112 4.08 24.26 -2.82
C ALA A 112 4.30 24.89 -1.44
N ALA A 113 4.53 24.06 -0.43
CA ALA A 113 4.93 24.50 0.91
C ALA A 113 6.45 24.66 1.01
N SER A 114 6.91 25.54 1.91
CA SER A 114 8.34 25.63 2.24
C SER A 114 8.72 24.49 3.19
N PRO A 115 9.84 23.77 2.96
CA PRO A 115 10.28 22.72 3.88
C PRO A 115 10.58 23.30 5.27
N GLY A 116 10.28 22.55 6.32
CA GLY A 116 10.48 22.97 7.71
C GLY A 116 11.95 23.23 8.05
N VAL A 117 12.19 24.07 9.06
CA VAL A 117 13.53 24.36 9.59
C VAL A 117 14.02 23.19 10.46
N GLN A 118 15.24 22.71 10.22
CA GLN A 118 15.87 21.64 11.00
C GLN A 118 16.19 22.12 12.43
N PRO A 119 15.90 21.32 13.48
CA PRO A 119 16.23 21.69 14.86
C PRO A 119 17.76 21.71 15.10
N ALA A 120 18.21 22.62 15.98
CA ALA A 120 19.63 22.83 16.30
C ALA A 120 20.26 21.71 17.17
N VAL A 121 19.44 20.82 17.73
CA VAL A 121 19.86 19.65 18.52
C VAL A 121 19.11 18.44 18.01
N ILE A 122 19.83 17.49 17.41
CA ILE A 122 19.27 16.21 16.96
C ILE A 122 19.62 15.12 17.99
N PRO A 123 18.62 14.42 18.57
CA PRO A 123 18.88 13.18 19.30
C PRO A 123 19.44 12.13 18.33
N TYR A 124 20.07 11.07 18.86
CA TYR A 124 20.42 9.92 18.02
C TYR A 124 19.15 9.35 17.37
N ASP A 125 19.24 8.97 16.08
CA ASP A 125 18.15 8.34 15.31
C ASP A 125 17.84 6.89 15.77
N TYR A 126 18.09 6.53 17.03
CA TYR A 126 17.54 5.33 17.63
C TYR A 126 16.69 5.75 18.84
N GLY A 127 15.43 5.35 18.82
CA GLY A 127 14.51 5.57 19.93
C GLY A 127 14.87 4.76 21.18
N THR A 128 14.05 4.87 22.23
CA THR A 128 14.14 4.06 23.46
C THR A 128 13.94 2.56 23.21
N SER A 129 13.45 2.18 22.01
CA SER A 129 13.36 0.80 21.55
C SER A 129 14.71 0.18 21.17
N LEU A 130 15.75 1.00 20.98
CA LEU A 130 17.07 0.62 20.49
C LEU A 130 17.05 -0.03 19.09
N GLN A 131 15.98 0.18 18.34
CA GLN A 131 15.88 -0.32 16.97
C GLN A 131 16.80 0.49 16.05
N GLN A 132 17.57 -0.21 15.21
CA GLN A 132 18.46 0.42 14.25
C GLN A 132 17.68 0.87 13.02
N TYR A 133 17.73 2.16 12.73
CA TYR A 133 17.18 2.73 11.52
C TYR A 133 17.89 4.04 11.15
N THR A 134 17.65 4.50 9.93
CA THR A 134 17.94 5.86 9.47
C THR A 134 16.73 6.39 8.73
N THR A 135 16.30 7.62 8.97
CA THR A 135 15.23 8.27 8.21
C THR A 135 15.75 9.55 7.57
N ALA A 136 15.48 9.72 6.28
CA ALA A 136 15.82 10.93 5.53
C ALA A 136 14.83 11.10 4.36
N ARG A 137 14.82 12.28 3.75
CA ARG A 137 14.11 12.49 2.49
C ARG A 137 14.59 11.49 1.44
N ALA A 138 13.67 11.04 0.58
CA ALA A 138 14.01 10.18 -0.55
C ALA A 138 14.97 10.86 -1.54
N ASN A 139 14.77 12.17 -1.77
CA ASN A 139 15.62 12.96 -2.66
C ASN A 139 16.96 13.34 -2.03
N ALA A 140 18.01 13.37 -2.85
CA ALA A 140 19.20 14.10 -2.48
C ALA A 140 18.93 15.61 -2.61
N TYR A 141 19.77 16.42 -1.99
CA TYR A 141 19.62 17.87 -2.08
C TYR A 141 19.75 18.36 -3.53
N GLY A 142 18.66 18.94 -4.05
CA GLY A 142 18.62 19.54 -5.38
C GLY A 142 18.38 18.55 -6.53
N ASP A 143 17.95 17.32 -6.25
CA ASP A 143 17.59 16.33 -7.28
C ASP A 143 16.09 15.99 -7.27
N ASP A 144 15.71 15.16 -8.25
CA ASP A 144 14.37 14.62 -8.48
C ASP A 144 14.32 13.10 -8.25
N THR A 145 15.17 12.54 -7.36
CA THR A 145 15.32 11.09 -7.19
C THR A 145 13.99 10.36 -6.99
N GLN A 146 13.01 10.95 -6.30
CA GLN A 146 11.68 10.36 -6.08
C GLN A 146 10.86 10.16 -7.36
N HIS A 147 11.16 10.88 -8.44
CA HIS A 147 10.51 10.71 -9.74
C HIS A 147 11.06 9.50 -10.51
N HIS A 148 12.21 8.95 -10.08
CA HIS A 148 12.84 7.83 -10.74
C HIS A 148 12.51 6.52 -10.03
N TYR A 149 12.33 5.45 -10.80
CA TYR A 149 12.16 4.12 -10.24
C TYR A 149 13.46 3.67 -9.53
N PRO A 150 13.41 3.08 -8.32
CA PRO A 150 12.23 2.50 -7.67
C PRO A 150 11.42 3.41 -6.74
N PHE A 151 11.70 4.71 -6.63
CA PHE A 151 10.95 5.59 -5.74
C PHE A 151 9.57 5.95 -6.29
N SER A 152 9.47 6.18 -7.59
CA SER A 152 8.23 6.67 -8.22
C SER A 152 7.03 5.72 -8.15
N ALA A 153 7.28 4.44 -7.89
CA ALA A 153 6.22 3.45 -7.64
C ALA A 153 5.49 3.67 -6.29
N THR A 154 6.06 4.43 -5.36
CA THR A 154 5.40 4.85 -4.11
C THR A 154 4.72 6.20 -4.30
N GLY A 155 3.54 6.37 -3.72
CA GLY A 155 2.74 7.58 -3.87
C GLY A 155 1.88 7.92 -2.66
N LYS A 156 1.34 9.14 -2.70
CA LYS A 156 0.43 9.65 -1.67
C LYS A 156 -1.00 9.25 -2.03
N LEU A 157 -1.74 8.74 -1.04
CA LEU A 157 -3.11 8.27 -1.20
C LEU A 157 -4.05 9.22 -0.47
N PHE A 158 -4.91 9.92 -1.21
CA PHE A 158 -5.93 10.82 -0.69
C PHE A 158 -7.30 10.13 -0.69
N PHE A 159 -8.14 10.37 0.31
CA PHE A 159 -9.48 9.80 0.42
C PHE A 159 -10.34 10.57 1.43
N ASN A 160 -11.65 10.36 1.45
CA ASN A 160 -12.51 11.00 2.46
C ASN A 160 -12.93 10.03 3.57
N VAL A 161 -12.88 10.51 4.81
CA VAL A 161 -13.59 9.90 5.94
C VAL A 161 -14.69 10.88 6.35
N GLY A 162 -15.94 10.54 6.04
CA GLY A 162 -17.04 11.49 6.12
C GLY A 162 -16.82 12.66 5.15
N HIS A 163 -16.79 13.88 5.67
CA HIS A 163 -16.59 15.10 4.86
C HIS A 163 -15.14 15.60 4.82
N SER A 164 -14.23 14.96 5.58
CA SER A 164 -12.84 15.41 5.69
C SER A 164 -11.94 14.58 4.79
N THR A 165 -10.94 15.23 4.18
CA THR A 165 -9.92 14.56 3.37
C THR A 165 -8.79 14.07 4.26
N TYR A 166 -8.37 12.83 4.04
CA TYR A 166 -7.28 12.17 4.73
C TYR A 166 -6.20 11.71 3.76
N VAL A 167 -4.99 11.52 4.28
CA VAL A 167 -3.85 10.96 3.53
C VAL A 167 -3.26 9.72 4.19
N CYS A 168 -2.94 8.76 3.33
CA CYS A 168 -2.09 7.61 3.59
C CYS A 168 -0.97 7.59 2.54
N THR A 169 -0.17 6.53 2.60
CA THR A 169 0.78 6.13 1.56
C THR A 169 0.26 4.88 0.86
N GLY A 170 0.61 4.72 -0.42
CA GLY A 170 0.38 3.47 -1.16
C GLY A 170 1.52 3.21 -2.14
N ALA A 171 1.54 2.02 -2.71
CA ALA A 171 2.57 1.60 -3.65
C ALA A 171 1.99 0.81 -4.83
N LEU A 172 2.49 1.04 -6.03
CA LEU A 172 2.10 0.28 -7.22
C LEU A 172 2.71 -1.12 -7.16
N VAL A 173 1.88 -2.15 -7.30
CA VAL A 173 2.27 -3.57 -7.38
C VAL A 173 1.96 -4.19 -8.74
N SER A 174 1.29 -3.43 -9.61
CA SER A 174 1.07 -3.71 -11.03
C SER A 174 0.85 -2.38 -11.76
N PRO A 175 0.63 -2.37 -13.09
CA PRO A 175 0.33 -1.13 -13.82
C PRO A 175 -0.79 -0.28 -13.18
N GLY A 176 -1.90 -0.90 -12.76
CA GLY A 176 -3.08 -0.22 -12.24
C GLY A 176 -3.54 -0.65 -10.84
N VAL A 177 -2.73 -1.38 -10.07
CA VAL A 177 -3.08 -1.79 -8.69
C VAL A 177 -2.14 -1.15 -7.69
N VAL A 178 -2.73 -0.50 -6.69
CA VAL A 178 -2.05 0.10 -5.54
C VAL A 178 -2.28 -0.77 -4.31
N ILE A 179 -1.23 -1.10 -3.57
CA ILE A 179 -1.32 -1.73 -2.24
C ILE A 179 -1.20 -0.66 -1.15
N THR A 180 -1.97 -0.81 -0.08
CA THR A 180 -1.97 0.08 1.10
C THR A 180 -2.49 -0.67 2.34
N ALA A 181 -2.60 0.00 3.48
CA ALA A 181 -3.18 -0.59 4.69
C ALA A 181 -4.71 -0.65 4.62
N ALA A 182 -5.34 -1.65 5.23
CA ALA A 182 -6.79 -1.78 5.22
C ALA A 182 -7.48 -0.65 6.01
N HIS A 183 -6.85 -0.12 7.05
CA HIS A 183 -7.37 1.03 7.79
C HIS A 183 -7.35 2.34 6.98
N CYS A 184 -6.66 2.39 5.83
CA CYS A 184 -6.75 3.50 4.87
C CYS A 184 -7.97 3.41 3.97
N VAL A 185 -8.69 2.29 3.97
CA VAL A 185 -9.85 2.06 3.09
C VAL A 185 -11.12 1.68 3.83
N ALA A 186 -11.03 1.13 5.04
CA ALA A 186 -12.20 0.71 5.79
C ALA A 186 -12.00 0.86 7.29
N ASN A 187 -13.10 1.11 8.00
CA ASN A 187 -13.11 1.09 9.44
C ASN A 187 -13.25 -0.36 9.94
N PHE A 188 -12.26 -0.82 10.70
CA PHE A 188 -12.17 -2.19 11.20
C PHE A 188 -13.46 -2.63 11.90
N GLY A 189 -14.06 -3.72 11.42
CA GLY A 189 -15.26 -4.31 12.01
C GLY A 189 -16.56 -3.52 11.89
N GLN A 190 -16.54 -2.32 11.32
CA GLN A 190 -17.72 -1.48 11.17
C GLN A 190 -18.48 -1.74 9.86
N ARG A 191 -17.95 -2.62 8.98
CA ARG A 191 -18.51 -2.86 7.64
C ARG A 191 -18.72 -1.54 6.88
N GLN A 192 -17.72 -0.66 6.97
CA GLN A 192 -17.78 0.67 6.40
C GLN A 192 -16.50 0.95 5.64
N PHE A 193 -16.64 1.10 4.33
CA PHE A 193 -15.62 1.67 3.46
C PHE A 193 -15.61 3.20 3.59
N TYR A 194 -14.45 3.80 3.34
CA TYR A 194 -14.32 5.23 3.07
C TYR A 194 -14.73 5.55 1.62
N SER A 195 -14.37 6.73 1.10
CA SER A 195 -14.72 7.11 -0.27
C SER A 195 -13.64 7.93 -0.97
N ASN A 196 -13.81 8.11 -2.29
CA ASN A 196 -13.05 9.02 -3.13
C ASN A 196 -11.53 8.82 -3.12
N TRP A 197 -11.07 7.57 -3.05
CA TRP A 197 -9.62 7.30 -3.12
C TRP A 197 -9.00 7.79 -4.42
N THR A 198 -7.91 8.52 -4.26
CA THR A 198 -7.11 9.09 -5.34
C THR A 198 -5.63 8.90 -5.01
N PHE A 199 -4.91 8.21 -5.89
CA PHE A 199 -3.50 7.90 -5.75
C PHE A 199 -2.64 8.81 -6.63
N VAL A 200 -1.55 9.32 -6.07
CA VAL A 200 -0.60 10.19 -6.74
C VAL A 200 0.81 9.60 -6.64
N PRO A 201 1.29 8.86 -7.65
CA PRO A 201 2.64 8.30 -7.68
C PRO A 201 3.69 9.43 -7.70
N ALA A 202 4.77 9.25 -6.92
CA ALA A 202 5.86 10.22 -6.78
C ALA A 202 5.40 11.65 -6.39
N TYR A 203 4.33 11.78 -5.58
CA TYR A 203 3.87 13.08 -5.11
C TYR A 203 5.02 13.93 -4.53
N GLU A 204 5.19 15.16 -5.02
CA GLU A 204 6.24 16.06 -4.57
C GLU A 204 5.67 17.44 -4.30
N ASN A 205 5.43 17.77 -3.02
CA ASN A 205 5.09 19.12 -2.58
C ASN A 205 3.99 19.78 -3.42
N GLY A 206 2.90 19.05 -3.61
CA GLY A 206 1.74 19.46 -4.40
C GLY A 206 1.81 19.12 -5.88
N LYS A 207 2.94 18.62 -6.39
CA LYS A 207 3.07 18.10 -7.75
C LYS A 207 2.62 16.64 -7.80
N ALA A 208 2.03 16.27 -8.93
CA ALA A 208 1.68 14.92 -9.32
C ALA A 208 2.43 14.55 -10.62
N PRO A 209 3.72 14.15 -10.56
CA PRO A 209 4.56 13.95 -11.74
C PRO A 209 4.01 12.88 -12.69
N PHE A 210 3.38 11.84 -12.15
CA PHE A 210 2.76 10.76 -12.92
C PHE A 210 1.24 10.89 -13.03
N GLY A 211 0.69 12.07 -12.78
CA GLY A 211 -0.74 12.32 -12.79
C GLY A 211 -1.45 11.83 -11.52
N VAL A 212 -2.78 11.92 -11.55
CA VAL A 212 -3.65 11.73 -10.39
C VAL A 212 -4.71 10.68 -10.73
N TRP A 213 -4.78 9.60 -9.95
CA TRP A 213 -5.48 8.38 -10.35
C TRP A 213 -6.58 7.98 -9.38
N LYS A 214 -7.84 8.07 -9.82
CA LYS A 214 -9.01 7.67 -9.03
C LYS A 214 -9.12 6.16 -8.91
N ALA A 215 -9.66 5.69 -7.79
CA ALA A 215 -10.03 4.28 -7.62
C ALA A 215 -11.21 3.89 -8.52
N HIS A 216 -11.16 2.66 -9.02
CA HIS A 216 -12.23 1.95 -9.70
C HIS A 216 -12.84 0.87 -8.79
N ALA A 217 -12.00 0.17 -8.01
CA ALA A 217 -12.43 -0.80 -7.02
C ALA A 217 -11.47 -0.83 -5.83
N VAL A 218 -11.97 -1.31 -4.69
CA VAL A 218 -11.19 -1.52 -3.47
C VAL A 218 -11.44 -2.92 -2.95
N GLN A 219 -10.39 -3.65 -2.59
CA GLN A 219 -10.46 -5.00 -2.05
C GLN A 219 -9.66 -5.13 -0.76
N LEU A 220 -10.26 -5.80 0.22
CA LEU A 220 -9.57 -6.26 1.44
C LEU A 220 -10.14 -7.61 1.89
N LEU A 221 -9.49 -8.25 2.86
CA LEU A 221 -10.07 -9.43 3.48
C LEU A 221 -11.36 -9.08 4.22
N THR A 222 -12.40 -9.89 3.98
CA THR A 222 -13.68 -9.82 4.70
C THR A 222 -13.46 -9.89 6.21
N ALA A 223 -12.45 -10.64 6.68
CA ALA A 223 -12.13 -10.76 8.09
C ALA A 223 -11.78 -9.41 8.75
N TYR A 224 -11.05 -8.53 8.06
CA TYR A 224 -10.76 -7.18 8.54
C TYR A 224 -12.02 -6.32 8.51
N TYR A 225 -12.78 -6.38 7.42
CA TYR A 225 -14.01 -5.60 7.22
C TYR A 225 -15.08 -5.86 8.29
N ILE A 226 -15.20 -7.11 8.74
CA ILE A 226 -16.19 -7.54 9.76
C ILE A 226 -15.60 -7.69 11.17
N GLY A 227 -14.30 -7.41 11.36
CA GLY A 227 -13.65 -7.38 12.68
C GLY A 227 -13.23 -8.76 13.22
N SER A 228 -13.32 -9.80 12.39
CA SER A 228 -12.92 -11.17 12.74
C SER A 228 -11.45 -11.47 12.44
N ASP A 229 -10.67 -10.50 11.95
CA ASP A 229 -9.25 -10.69 11.66
C ASP A 229 -8.46 -11.12 12.91
N ARG A 230 -7.38 -11.87 12.66
CA ARG A 230 -6.44 -12.29 13.68
C ARG A 230 -5.54 -11.11 14.03
N CYS A 231 -5.64 -10.66 15.28
CA CYS A 231 -4.88 -9.51 15.75
C CYS A 231 -4.31 -9.78 17.15
N ALA A 232 -3.13 -9.23 17.43
CA ALA A 232 -2.62 -9.15 18.80
C ALA A 232 -3.33 -8.05 19.59
N VAL A 233 -3.63 -6.92 18.93
CA VAL A 233 -4.50 -5.86 19.42
C VAL A 233 -5.57 -5.61 18.36
N LYS A 234 -6.85 -5.82 18.70
CA LYS A 234 -7.96 -5.77 17.74
C LYS A 234 -8.03 -4.42 17.02
N GLY A 235 -8.05 -4.47 15.69
CA GLY A 235 -8.10 -3.29 14.81
C GLY A 235 -6.81 -2.48 14.74
N VAL A 236 -5.73 -2.95 15.37
CA VAL A 236 -4.44 -2.23 15.44
C VAL A 236 -3.30 -3.10 14.93
N ILE A 237 -2.96 -4.16 15.67
CA ILE A 237 -1.91 -5.10 15.27
C ILE A 237 -2.59 -6.32 14.68
N CYS A 238 -3.01 -6.21 13.43
CA CYS A 238 -3.73 -7.25 12.71
C CYS A 238 -2.83 -7.92 11.66
N GLN A 239 -3.11 -9.19 11.37
CA GLN A 239 -2.40 -9.96 10.36
C GLN A 239 -2.74 -9.47 8.94
N SER A 240 -3.95 -8.93 8.75
CA SER A 240 -4.49 -8.60 7.44
C SER A 240 -4.94 -7.14 7.34
N ASP A 241 -4.23 -6.20 7.98
CA ASP A 241 -4.40 -4.76 7.75
C ASP A 241 -3.79 -4.36 6.39
N ILE A 242 -4.29 -4.99 5.34
CA ILE A 242 -3.82 -4.89 3.96
C ILE A 242 -5.03 -4.75 3.05
N ALA A 243 -4.96 -3.79 2.13
CA ALA A 243 -5.94 -3.61 1.08
C ALA A 243 -5.24 -3.31 -0.25
N VAL A 244 -5.96 -3.53 -1.34
CA VAL A 244 -5.55 -3.06 -2.66
C VAL A 244 -6.64 -2.21 -3.28
N ILE A 245 -6.20 -1.29 -4.13
CA ILE A 245 -7.05 -0.37 -4.89
C ILE A 245 -6.74 -0.60 -6.36
N THR A 246 -7.73 -1.02 -7.12
CA THR A 246 -7.71 -1.00 -8.58
C THR A 246 -7.98 0.43 -9.03
N LEU A 247 -7.09 1.01 -9.81
CA LEU A 247 -7.22 2.37 -10.35
C LEU A 247 -8.08 2.39 -11.61
N ARG A 248 -8.70 3.53 -11.92
CA ARG A 248 -9.32 3.77 -13.24
C ARG A 248 -8.25 4.09 -14.27
N GLY A 249 -8.32 3.41 -15.42
CA GLY A 249 -7.45 3.72 -16.55
C GLY A 249 -7.68 5.14 -17.09
N GLN A 250 -6.62 5.79 -17.55
CA GLN A 250 -6.67 7.11 -18.19
C GLN A 250 -6.04 7.01 -19.56
N ASN A 251 -6.75 7.39 -20.62
CA ASN A 251 -6.28 7.28 -22.01
C ASN A 251 -5.76 5.86 -22.36
N GLY A 252 -6.43 4.82 -21.87
CA GLY A 252 -6.07 3.42 -22.12
C GLY A 252 -4.77 2.96 -21.45
N THR A 253 -4.27 3.70 -20.46
CA THR A 253 -3.07 3.34 -19.69
C THR A 253 -3.28 3.50 -18.18
N TYR A 254 -2.29 3.05 -17.42
CA TYR A 254 -2.23 3.06 -15.96
C TYR A 254 -0.87 3.62 -15.48
N PRO A 255 -0.77 4.14 -14.24
CA PRO A 255 0.41 4.88 -13.81
C PRO A 255 1.66 4.01 -13.75
N GLY A 256 1.54 2.74 -13.37
CA GLY A 256 2.69 1.84 -13.25
C GLY A 256 3.39 1.53 -14.57
N ARG A 257 2.77 1.84 -15.72
CA ARG A 257 3.49 1.82 -17.02
C ARG A 257 4.58 2.89 -17.11
N ARG A 258 4.44 3.98 -16.37
CA ARG A 258 5.36 5.13 -16.37
C ARG A 258 6.18 5.21 -15.10
N ALA A 259 5.51 5.16 -13.95
CA ALA A 259 6.11 5.22 -12.62
C ALA A 259 6.81 3.90 -12.20
N GLY A 260 6.54 2.81 -12.91
CA GLY A 260 6.94 1.47 -12.50
C GLY A 260 6.04 0.91 -11.39
N ASN A 261 6.32 -0.33 -11.00
CA ASN A 261 5.62 -1.04 -9.94
C ASN A 261 6.58 -2.01 -9.24
N TYR A 262 6.42 -2.16 -7.93
CA TYR A 262 7.18 -3.12 -7.15
C TYR A 262 6.76 -4.55 -7.43
N GLY A 263 7.69 -5.46 -7.15
CA GLY A 263 7.37 -6.84 -6.92
C GLY A 263 6.83 -7.03 -5.51
N TYR A 264 6.36 -8.22 -5.19
CA TYR A 264 6.03 -8.59 -3.83
C TYR A 264 6.29 -10.07 -3.59
N ILE A 265 6.47 -10.42 -2.32
CA ILE A 265 6.69 -11.79 -1.88
C ILE A 265 5.93 -12.03 -0.57
N TRP A 266 5.56 -13.28 -0.35
CA TRP A 266 4.77 -13.70 0.79
C TRP A 266 5.51 -14.70 1.67
N ASP A 267 4.92 -14.91 2.83
CA ASP A 267 5.28 -15.95 3.81
C ASP A 267 6.78 -15.90 4.14
N GLU A 268 7.24 -14.69 4.49
CA GLU A 268 8.58 -14.41 5.01
C GLU A 268 9.72 -14.61 3.99
N GLY A 269 9.40 -14.63 2.69
CA GLY A 269 10.44 -14.68 1.66
C GLY A 269 11.39 -13.48 1.74
N GLY A 270 12.69 -13.75 1.74
CA GLY A 270 13.76 -12.76 1.88
C GLY A 270 14.19 -12.48 3.32
N TYR A 271 13.47 -12.96 4.34
CA TYR A 271 13.93 -12.89 5.73
C TYR A 271 15.00 -13.95 6.01
N SER A 272 16.02 -13.56 6.78
CA SER A 272 17.04 -14.44 7.34
C SER A 272 16.95 -14.40 8.86
N ASN A 273 16.70 -15.55 9.50
CA ASN A 273 16.47 -15.66 10.95
C ASN A 273 15.41 -14.68 11.47
N ALA A 274 14.25 -14.63 10.81
CA ALA A 274 13.15 -13.72 11.14
C ALA A 274 13.51 -12.22 11.07
N THR A 275 14.64 -11.85 10.46
CA THR A 275 15.07 -10.46 10.28
C THR A 275 15.32 -10.15 8.81
N ALA A 276 15.21 -8.88 8.43
CA ALA A 276 15.57 -8.41 7.11
C ALA A 276 15.91 -6.93 7.13
N GLN A 277 16.85 -6.50 6.29
CA GLN A 277 16.96 -5.07 5.97
C GLN A 277 15.78 -4.70 5.08
N VAL A 278 15.09 -3.63 5.44
CA VAL A 278 13.98 -3.10 4.68
C VAL A 278 14.11 -1.58 4.51
N THR A 279 13.63 -1.10 3.38
CA THR A 279 13.41 0.32 3.10
C THR A 279 11.91 0.58 3.15
N GLN A 280 11.49 1.53 3.99
CA GLN A 280 10.14 2.07 4.03
C GLN A 280 10.11 3.41 3.28
N LEU A 281 9.21 3.55 2.31
CA LEU A 281 8.95 4.82 1.62
C LEU A 281 7.56 5.34 1.96
N GLY A 282 7.42 6.60 2.38
CA GLY A 282 6.10 7.15 2.67
C GLY A 282 6.04 8.62 3.02
N TYR A 283 4.82 9.10 3.27
CA TYR A 283 4.52 10.51 3.49
C TYR A 283 4.07 10.74 4.93
N SER A 284 5.03 10.96 5.83
CA SER A 284 4.79 11.21 7.25
C SER A 284 4.47 12.68 7.51
N ASN A 285 3.46 12.97 8.33
CA ASN A 285 3.14 14.35 8.69
C ASN A 285 4.21 15.00 9.58
N LEU A 286 4.85 14.24 10.46
CA LEU A 286 5.93 14.72 11.33
C LEU A 286 7.11 15.26 10.52
N LEU A 287 7.37 14.68 9.34
CA LEU A 287 8.50 14.98 8.49
C LEU A 287 8.03 15.79 7.28
N ASP A 288 8.49 17.04 7.17
CA ASP A 288 8.13 17.93 6.06
C ASP A 288 6.62 18.11 5.84
N GLY A 289 5.80 17.94 6.89
CA GLY A 289 4.34 18.05 6.80
C GLY A 289 3.70 16.98 5.89
N GLY A 290 4.42 15.91 5.57
CA GLY A 290 4.03 14.92 4.57
C GLY A 290 4.03 15.47 3.14
N ALA A 291 4.66 16.62 2.90
CA ALA A 291 4.75 17.22 1.57
C ALA A 291 5.77 16.49 0.68
N LEU A 292 6.77 15.85 1.28
CA LEU A 292 7.85 15.15 0.60
C LEU A 292 7.84 13.66 0.94
N MET A 293 8.36 12.84 0.03
CA MET A 293 8.55 11.42 0.29
C MET A 293 9.75 11.24 1.23
N GLU A 294 9.52 10.51 2.31
CA GLU A 294 10.53 10.10 3.26
C GLU A 294 10.96 8.66 2.99
N ARG A 295 12.20 8.36 3.34
CA ARG A 295 12.83 7.05 3.26
C ARG A 295 13.35 6.67 4.64
N THR A 296 12.92 5.53 5.14
CA THR A 296 13.51 4.90 6.32
C THR A 296 14.18 3.59 5.93
N ASP A 297 15.46 3.42 6.23
CA ASP A 297 16.12 2.11 6.17
C ASP A 297 16.20 1.54 7.58
N SER A 298 15.71 0.33 7.80
CA SER A 298 15.70 -0.30 9.12
C SER A 298 15.99 -1.80 9.04
N LEU A 299 16.60 -2.32 10.10
CA LEU A 299 16.56 -3.75 10.36
C LEU A 299 15.15 -4.10 10.86
N GLY A 300 14.36 -4.78 10.05
CA GLY A 300 13.06 -5.31 10.44
C GLY A 300 13.17 -6.68 11.08
N TYR A 301 12.23 -7.00 11.97
CA TYR A 301 12.09 -8.36 12.53
C TYR A 301 10.64 -8.78 12.66
N ILE A 302 10.39 -10.06 12.45
CA ILE A 302 9.07 -10.65 12.61
C ILE A 302 8.83 -10.88 14.11
N ALA A 303 7.71 -10.36 14.60
CA ALA A 303 7.27 -10.51 15.98
C ALA A 303 6.03 -11.44 16.05
N PRO A 304 6.19 -12.75 16.30
CA PRO A 304 5.08 -13.71 16.33
C PRO A 304 3.95 -13.33 17.31
N GLN A 305 4.33 -12.76 18.46
CA GLN A 305 3.43 -12.25 19.49
C GLN A 305 2.60 -11.04 19.03
N LEU A 306 3.02 -10.36 17.96
CA LEU A 306 2.35 -9.22 17.34
C LEU A 306 1.66 -9.66 16.04
N ALA A 307 0.99 -10.81 16.05
CA ALA A 307 0.35 -11.40 14.87
C ALA A 307 1.30 -11.51 13.67
N SER A 308 2.57 -11.88 13.94
CA SER A 308 3.65 -11.98 12.97
C SER A 308 3.88 -10.72 12.14
N ASN A 309 3.54 -9.54 12.67
CA ASN A 309 3.90 -8.28 12.04
C ASN A 309 5.41 -8.09 12.04
N THR A 310 5.92 -7.45 10.98
CA THR A 310 7.31 -7.00 10.93
C THR A 310 7.41 -5.68 11.66
N VAL A 311 8.23 -5.62 12.71
CA VAL A 311 8.51 -4.39 13.44
C VAL A 311 9.77 -3.75 12.88
N ILE A 312 9.71 -2.44 12.65
CA ILE A 312 10.82 -1.62 12.19
C ILE A 312 11.00 -0.41 13.10
N GLY A 313 12.20 0.17 13.07
CA GLY A 313 12.43 1.51 13.59
C GLY A 313 12.08 2.52 12.51
N SER A 314 11.44 3.63 12.87
CA SER A 314 11.12 4.70 11.93
C SER A 314 10.82 6.01 12.66
N MET A 315 11.26 7.13 12.07
CA MET A 315 10.83 8.47 12.47
C MET A 315 9.47 8.85 11.89
N MET A 316 8.94 8.06 10.95
CA MET A 316 7.64 8.35 10.34
C MET A 316 6.50 8.23 11.35
N ASP A 317 5.39 8.91 11.07
CA ASP A 317 4.16 8.90 11.86
C ASP A 317 2.92 8.88 10.94
N SER A 318 1.78 9.39 11.44
CA SER A 318 0.53 9.58 10.69
C SER A 318 0.76 9.99 9.24
N GLY A 319 0.05 9.34 8.31
CA GLY A 319 0.26 9.47 6.87
C GLY A 319 1.20 8.41 6.27
N SER A 320 2.12 7.84 7.06
CA SER A 320 2.95 6.70 6.61
C SER A 320 2.17 5.38 6.58
N SER A 321 0.94 5.35 7.07
CA SER A 321 0.00 4.23 6.91
C SER A 321 -0.04 3.73 5.46
N GLY A 322 0.17 2.44 5.25
CA GLY A 322 0.23 1.82 3.92
C GLY A 322 1.58 1.95 3.20
N ALA A 323 2.58 2.62 3.80
CA ALA A 323 3.94 2.68 3.25
C ALA A 323 4.53 1.27 3.07
N PRO A 324 5.06 0.93 1.87
CA PRO A 324 5.63 -0.39 1.61
C PRO A 324 6.92 -0.60 2.42
N LEU A 325 7.12 -1.80 2.94
CA LEU A 325 8.43 -2.29 3.39
C LEU A 325 9.05 -3.08 2.25
N ILE A 326 10.17 -2.58 1.72
CA ILE A 326 10.79 -3.04 0.49
C ILE A 326 12.13 -3.70 0.83
N MET A 327 12.36 -4.93 0.35
CA MET A 327 13.67 -5.57 0.43
C MET A 327 14.49 -5.31 -0.84
N ASN A 328 15.82 -5.31 -0.68
CA ASN A 328 16.77 -5.13 -1.77
C ASN A 328 16.40 -3.90 -2.62
N PHE A 329 16.18 -2.77 -1.95
CA PHE A 329 15.74 -1.53 -2.57
C PHE A 329 16.87 -0.86 -3.36
N GLY A 330 16.57 -0.43 -4.58
CA GLY A 330 17.50 0.34 -5.43
C GLY A 330 17.70 -0.24 -6.82
N ALA A 331 18.65 0.33 -7.56
CA ALA A 331 19.02 -0.14 -8.89
C ALA A 331 19.79 -1.48 -8.81
N TRP A 332 19.56 -2.35 -9.79
CA TRP A 332 20.24 -3.66 -9.86
C TRP A 332 21.72 -3.46 -10.21
N PRO A 333 22.65 -4.01 -9.42
CA PRO A 333 24.05 -4.05 -9.82
C PRO A 333 24.28 -5.13 -10.89
N THR A 334 25.31 -4.95 -11.72
CA THR A 334 25.79 -6.00 -12.63
C THR A 334 26.90 -6.79 -11.95
N LEU A 335 26.83 -8.12 -11.98
CA LEU A 335 27.92 -8.98 -11.50
C LEU A 335 28.89 -9.35 -12.63
N PRO A 336 30.21 -9.31 -12.37
CA PRO A 336 31.20 -9.88 -13.29
C PRO A 336 30.99 -11.38 -13.50
N ASN A 337 31.40 -11.87 -14.67
CA ASN A 337 31.32 -13.30 -15.00
C ASN A 337 31.98 -14.18 -13.94
N GLY A 338 31.33 -15.27 -13.55
CA GLY A 338 31.80 -16.20 -12.52
C GLY A 338 31.47 -15.81 -11.06
N SER A 339 30.87 -14.64 -10.83
CA SER A 339 30.36 -14.26 -9.49
C SER A 339 29.00 -14.91 -9.23
N VAL A 340 28.70 -15.20 -7.95
CA VAL A 340 27.41 -15.73 -7.51
C VAL A 340 26.65 -14.70 -6.68
N TRP A 341 25.34 -14.66 -6.87
CA TRP A 341 24.44 -13.87 -6.02
C TRP A 341 24.26 -14.53 -4.65
N GLY A 342 23.78 -13.74 -3.69
CA GLY A 342 23.28 -14.28 -2.42
C GLY A 342 21.98 -15.08 -2.59
N GLU A 343 21.50 -15.66 -1.49
CA GLU A 343 20.34 -16.57 -1.48
C GLU A 343 18.98 -15.90 -1.75
N PHE A 344 18.90 -14.57 -1.87
CA PHE A 344 17.68 -13.86 -2.27
C PHE A 344 17.99 -12.58 -3.07
N PRO A 345 18.34 -12.67 -4.37
CA PRO A 345 18.71 -11.51 -5.18
C PRO A 345 17.51 -10.91 -5.94
N VAL A 346 16.34 -10.87 -5.31
CA VAL A 346 15.14 -10.23 -5.90
C VAL A 346 15.04 -8.82 -5.34
N TYR A 347 15.12 -7.81 -6.20
CA TYR A 347 15.15 -6.41 -5.82
C TYR A 347 13.78 -5.75 -5.90
N ASN A 348 13.59 -4.71 -5.08
CA ASN A 348 12.39 -3.89 -5.07
C ASN A 348 11.11 -4.71 -4.86
N VAL A 349 11.15 -5.60 -3.87
CA VAL A 349 10.03 -6.47 -3.48
C VAL A 349 9.44 -6.05 -2.15
N ILE A 350 8.12 -5.86 -2.12
CA ILE A 350 7.39 -5.53 -0.90
C ILE A 350 7.12 -6.81 -0.10
N VAL A 351 7.29 -6.71 1.21
CA VAL A 351 7.06 -7.81 2.17
C VAL A 351 6.00 -7.50 3.24
N GLY A 352 5.52 -6.26 3.26
CA GLY A 352 4.50 -5.78 4.17
C GLY A 352 4.15 -4.33 3.88
N VAL A 353 3.05 -3.87 4.44
CA VAL A 353 2.67 -2.45 4.46
C VAL A 353 2.51 -1.99 5.90
N THR A 354 2.94 -0.76 6.15
CA THR A 354 2.89 -0.12 7.47
C THR A 354 1.45 -0.06 7.98
N SER A 355 1.16 -0.69 9.10
CA SER A 355 -0.19 -0.89 9.64
C SER A 355 -0.43 -0.16 10.96
N TRP A 356 0.60 -0.01 11.80
CA TRP A 356 0.49 0.66 13.10
C TRP A 356 1.80 1.32 13.52
N GLY A 357 1.72 2.23 14.49
CA GLY A 357 2.87 2.97 15.01
C GLY A 357 2.73 3.26 16.50
N SER A 358 3.85 3.27 17.22
CA SER A 358 3.86 3.65 18.64
C SER A 358 3.58 5.14 18.81
N LYS A 359 2.63 5.50 19.67
CA LYS A 359 2.46 6.90 20.09
C LYS A 359 3.51 7.40 21.07
N ASP A 360 4.33 6.52 21.65
CA ASP A 360 5.48 6.96 22.44
C ASP A 360 6.48 7.65 21.49
N PRO A 361 6.61 8.99 21.56
CA PRO A 361 7.45 9.72 20.63
C PRO A 361 8.93 9.36 20.80
N GLN A 362 9.31 8.68 21.89
CA GLN A 362 10.66 8.20 22.10
C GLN A 362 10.88 6.79 21.55
N ALA A 363 9.84 5.95 21.41
CA ALA A 363 10.02 4.55 21.00
C ALA A 363 10.44 4.40 19.54
N LYS A 364 9.91 5.25 18.64
CA LYS A 364 10.25 5.29 17.21
C LYS A 364 10.12 3.92 16.52
N GLN A 365 9.01 3.24 16.79
CA GLN A 365 8.70 1.93 16.22
C GLN A 365 7.38 1.96 15.47
N GLN A 366 7.37 1.27 14.35
CA GLN A 366 6.19 0.95 13.57
C GLN A 366 6.14 -0.54 13.29
N GLY A 367 4.96 -1.03 12.94
CA GLY A 367 4.80 -2.38 12.44
C GLY A 367 4.08 -2.42 11.12
N ALA A 368 4.35 -3.48 10.38
CA ALA A 368 3.75 -3.77 9.11
C ALA A 368 3.05 -5.13 9.14
N SER A 369 1.84 -5.18 8.59
CA SER A 369 1.14 -6.45 8.42
C SER A 369 1.89 -7.32 7.40
N PRO A 370 2.10 -8.60 7.71
CA PRO A 370 2.90 -9.47 6.87
C PRO A 370 2.17 -9.83 5.58
N PHE A 371 2.89 -9.88 4.47
CA PHE A 371 2.35 -10.47 3.25
C PHE A 371 2.33 -11.99 3.40
N LEU A 372 1.13 -12.54 3.48
CA LEU A 372 0.92 -13.97 3.53
C LEU A 372 0.15 -14.39 2.31
N ARG A 373 0.45 -15.58 1.80
CA ARG A 373 -0.27 -16.11 0.64
C ARG A 373 -1.76 -16.24 0.95
N SER A 374 -2.11 -16.62 2.18
CA SER A 374 -3.51 -16.75 2.60
C SER A 374 -4.27 -15.41 2.66
N THR A 375 -3.56 -14.29 2.75
CA THR A 375 -4.17 -12.96 2.89
C THR A 375 -4.15 -12.17 1.58
N LEU A 376 -2.99 -12.01 0.96
CA LEU A 376 -2.84 -11.09 -0.17
C LEU A 376 -3.10 -11.78 -1.53
N ASP A 377 -2.90 -13.10 -1.70
CA ASP A 377 -3.18 -13.80 -2.96
C ASP A 377 -4.68 -13.72 -3.38
N PRO A 378 -5.65 -13.93 -2.47
CA PRO A 378 -7.07 -13.73 -2.79
C PRO A 378 -7.40 -12.28 -3.17
N ILE A 379 -6.81 -11.30 -2.46
CA ILE A 379 -7.03 -9.87 -2.70
C ILE A 379 -6.50 -9.47 -4.09
N MET A 380 -5.27 -9.88 -4.41
CA MET A 380 -4.66 -9.62 -5.72
C MET A 380 -5.41 -10.32 -6.85
N THR A 381 -5.87 -11.55 -6.63
CA THR A 381 -6.68 -12.29 -7.61
C THR A 381 -7.97 -11.53 -7.92
N ALA A 382 -8.68 -11.06 -6.88
CA ALA A 382 -9.89 -10.25 -7.07
C ALA A 382 -9.59 -8.94 -7.84
N ALA A 383 -8.53 -8.22 -7.45
CA ALA A 383 -8.13 -6.98 -8.11
C ALA A 383 -7.80 -7.17 -9.61
N CYS A 384 -7.11 -8.25 -9.97
CA CYS A 384 -6.77 -8.54 -11.37
C CYS A 384 -7.95 -8.98 -12.24
N THR A 385 -9.11 -9.28 -11.65
CA THR A 385 -10.34 -9.63 -12.38
C THR A 385 -11.27 -8.44 -12.59
N VAL A 386 -10.97 -7.28 -12.00
CA VAL A 386 -11.81 -6.08 -12.10
C VAL A 386 -11.86 -5.56 -13.54
N GLU A 387 -10.71 -5.38 -14.17
CA GLU A 387 -10.61 -4.87 -15.54
C GLU A 387 -9.38 -5.46 -16.25
N THR A 388 -9.50 -5.67 -17.56
CA THR A 388 -8.38 -6.09 -18.39
C THR A 388 -7.24 -5.07 -18.38
N GLY A 389 -6.00 -5.54 -18.20
CA GLY A 389 -4.80 -4.69 -18.23
C GLY A 389 -4.44 -4.01 -16.91
N VAL A 390 -5.29 -4.10 -15.86
CA VAL A 390 -4.95 -3.53 -14.54
C VAL A 390 -3.70 -4.20 -13.93
N CYS A 391 -3.52 -5.50 -14.18
CA CYS A 391 -2.40 -6.28 -13.68
C CYS A 391 -1.30 -6.59 -14.71
N ASN A 392 -1.52 -6.27 -16.00
CA ASN A 392 -0.65 -6.72 -17.10
C ASN A 392 -0.15 -5.58 -17.95
#